data_AF-A0A2V9HAM2-F1
#
_entry.id   AF-A0A2V9HAM2-F1
#
_cell.length_a   1.000
_cell.length_b   1.000
_cell.length_c   1.000
_cell.angle_alpha   90.00
_cell.angle_beta   90.00
_cell.angle_gamma   90.00
#
_symmetry.space_group_name_H-M   'P 1'
#
loop_
_entity.id
_entity.type
_entity.pdbx_description
1 polymer ?
#
loop_
_entity_poly.entity_id
_entity_poly.type
_entity_poly.pdbx_seq_one_letter_code
_entity_poly.pdbx_strand_id
1 'polypeptide(L)' 'MTLHETVLAKGEASQTNTLRWEDYTTTAMDPSDDCTLWYVGDYMKEGDTAYRTKIGSFRLPNCKGRR' A
#
# COMPACT_ATOMS: atom_id res chain seq x y z
N MET A 1 -16.38 7.13 -13.01
CA MET A 1 -16.23 6.12 -11.95
C MET A 1 -15.84 6.84 -10.68
N THR A 2 -16.54 6.63 -9.57
CA THR A 2 -16.16 7.17 -8.26
C THR A 2 -15.52 6.05 -7.45
N LEU A 3 -14.29 6.26 -7.00
CA LEU A 3 -13.61 5.36 -6.07
C LEU A 3 -13.64 6.00 -4.68
N HIS A 4 -13.96 5.21 -3.65
CA HIS A 4 -13.80 5.63 -2.27
C HIS A 4 -12.33 5.54 -1.88
N GLU A 5 -11.84 6.51 -1.11
CA GLU A 5 -10.54 6.39 -0.48
C GLU A 5 -10.56 5.21 0.50
N THR A 6 -9.52 4.37 0.45
CA THR A 6 -9.27 3.35 1.47
C THR A 6 -7.82 3.44 1.88
N VAL A 7 -7.57 3.47 3.18
CA VAL A 7 -6.23 3.63 3.73
C VAL A 7 -5.68 2.27 4.14
N LEU A 8 -4.56 1.85 3.54
CA LEU A 8 -3.89 0.59 3.89
C LEU A 8 -3.20 0.68 5.26
N ALA A 9 -2.51 1.78 5.48
CA ALA A 9 -1.82 2.13 6.71
C ALA A 9 -1.68 3.66 6.78
N LYS A 10 -1.86 4.22 7.97
CA LYS A 10 -1.54 5.64 8.23
C LYS A 10 -0.09 5.73 8.69
N GLY A 11 0.76 6.37 7.89
CA GLY A 11 2.03 6.90 8.39
C GLY A 11 1.75 8.08 9.32
N GLU A 12 2.30 8.04 10.52
CA GLU A 12 2.08 9.04 11.58
C GLU A 12 3.40 9.74 11.97
N ALA A 13 4.51 9.37 11.34
CA ALA A 13 5.81 9.95 11.57
C ALA A 13 6.61 10.10 10.27
N SER A 14 7.64 10.94 10.33
CA SER A 14 8.66 11.09 9.30
C SER A 14 10.00 10.58 9.80
N GLN A 15 10.90 10.26 8.87
CA GLN A 15 12.28 9.95 9.22
C GLN A 15 12.98 11.17 9.83
N THR A 16 13.73 10.94 10.91
CA THR A 16 14.54 11.98 11.58
C THR A 16 16.02 11.62 11.68
N ASN A 17 16.43 10.45 11.18
CA ASN A 17 17.80 9.95 11.15
C ASN A 17 18.31 9.79 9.71
N THR A 18 19.52 9.24 9.52
CA THR A 18 20.13 9.01 8.20
C THR A 18 19.95 7.60 7.66
N LEU A 19 19.15 6.74 8.31
CA LEU A 19 18.92 5.36 7.90
C LEU A 19 18.01 5.30 6.67
N ARG A 20 18.56 5.28 5.45
CA ARG A 20 17.79 5.19 4.20
C ARG A 20 16.74 4.04 4.22
N TRP A 21 15.50 4.35 3.83
CA TRP A 21 14.34 3.44 3.72
C TRP A 21 13.45 3.86 2.54
N GLU A 22 12.49 3.01 2.14
CA GLU A 22 11.58 3.21 0.99
C GLU A 22 12.23 3.39 -0.39
N ASP A 23 13.32 2.66 -0.67
CA ASP A 23 13.89 2.67 -2.02
C ASP A 23 12.98 2.05 -3.08
N TYR A 24 12.08 1.15 -2.65
CA TYR A 24 11.21 0.40 -3.53
C TYR A 24 9.81 0.27 -2.94
N THR A 25 8.82 0.49 -3.80
CA THR A 25 7.41 0.16 -3.58
C THR A 25 6.88 -0.45 -4.85
N THR A 26 5.89 -1.33 -4.74
CA THR A 26 5.27 -1.96 -5.90
C THR A 26 3.77 -1.86 -5.76
N THR A 27 3.13 -1.39 -6.83
CA THR A 27 1.70 -1.55 -7.05
C THR A 27 1.52 -2.42 -8.30
N ALA A 28 0.73 -3.48 -8.19
CA ALA A 28 0.48 -4.39 -9.30
C ALA A 28 -1.01 -4.77 -9.36
N MET A 29 -1.55 -4.87 -10.57
CA MET A 29 -2.87 -5.46 -10.79
C MET A 29 -2.74 -6.99 -10.75
N ASP A 30 -3.67 -7.65 -10.07
CA ASP A 30 -3.75 -9.11 -10.02
C ASP A 30 -4.22 -9.65 -11.39
N PRO A 31 -3.38 -10.39 -12.11
CA PRO A 31 -3.73 -10.89 -13.44
C PRO A 31 -4.77 -12.01 -13.41
N SER A 32 -5.09 -12.56 -12.23
CA SER A 32 -6.12 -13.58 -12.10
C SER A 32 -7.54 -13.01 -12.20
N ASP A 33 -7.71 -11.72 -11.89
CA ASP A 33 -9.03 -11.08 -11.88
C ASP A 33 -9.12 -9.72 -12.57
N ASP A 34 -8.00 -9.07 -12.91
CA ASP A 34 -7.93 -7.71 -13.49
C ASP A 34 -8.68 -6.65 -12.64
N CYS A 35 -8.91 -6.94 -11.35
CA CYS A 35 -9.78 -6.19 -10.44
C CYS A 35 -9.12 -5.81 -9.12
N THR A 36 -8.13 -6.59 -8.69
CA THR A 36 -7.46 -6.42 -7.40
C THR A 36 -6.12 -5.74 -7.62
N LEU A 37 -5.89 -4.63 -6.92
CA LEU A 37 -4.59 -3.96 -6.85
C LEU A 37 -3.87 -4.44 -5.59
N TRP A 38 -2.70 -5.02 -5.75
CA TRP A 38 -1.77 -5.30 -4.67
C TRP A 38 -0.81 -4.14 -4.47
N TYR A 39 -0.54 -3.80 -3.23
CA TYR A 39 0.42 -2.77 -2.84
C TYR A 39 1.37 -3.33 -1.78
N VAL A 40 2.66 -3.05 -1.95
CA VAL A 40 3.69 -3.18 -0.92
C VAL A 40 4.48 -1.88 -0.83
N GLY A 41 4.65 -1.40 0.39
CA GLY A 41 5.45 -0.23 0.71
C GLY A 41 5.68 -0.14 2.21
N ASP A 42 6.48 0.82 2.64
CA ASP A 42 6.76 1.02 4.04
C ASP A 42 5.96 2.22 4.61
N TYR A 43 6.11 2.47 5.90
CA TYR A 43 5.58 3.63 6.60
C TYR A 43 6.24 3.73 7.99
N MET A 44 6.13 4.89 8.64
CA MET A 44 6.52 5.06 10.05
C MET A 44 5.31 5.43 10.91
N LYS A 45 5.22 4.84 12.10
CA LYS A 45 4.28 5.25 13.16
C LYS A 45 4.95 6.22 14.14
N GLU A 46 4.13 6.95 14.88
CA GLU A 46 4.63 7.77 15.97
C GLU A 46 5.44 6.92 16.97
N GLY A 47 6.66 7.38 17.29
CA GLY A 47 7.59 6.69 18.19
C GLY A 47 8.40 5.55 17.55
N ASP A 48 8.22 5.26 16.26
CA ASP A 48 9.03 4.25 15.58
C ASP A 48 10.51 4.71 15.44
N THR A 49 11.43 3.78 15.67
CA THR A 49 12.87 3.97 15.43
C THR A 49 13.32 3.39 14.08
N ALA A 50 12.45 2.63 13.41
CA ALA A 50 12.64 2.01 12.11
C ALA A 50 11.32 1.95 11.34
N TYR A 51 11.38 1.84 10.02
CA TYR A 51 10.19 1.73 9.17
C TYR A 51 9.47 0.39 9.37
N ARG A 52 8.22 0.34 8.93
CA ARG A 52 7.38 -0.86 8.90
C ARG A 52 6.93 -1.12 7.48
N THR A 53 6.98 -2.37 7.03
CA THR A 53 6.40 -2.75 5.75
C THR A 53 4.92 -3.10 5.88
N LYS A 54 4.12 -2.71 4.89
CA LYS A 54 2.73 -3.15 4.74
C LYS A 54 2.52 -3.74 3.36
N ILE A 55 1.88 -4.90 3.35
CA ILE A 55 1.38 -5.56 2.14
C ILE A 55 -0.14 -5.64 2.27
N GLY A 56 -0.86 -5.29 1.22
CA GLY A 56 -2.29 -5.49 1.17
C GLY A 56 -2.84 -5.27 -0.23
N SER A 57 -4.16 -5.43 -0.35
CA SER A 57 -4.83 -5.32 -1.62
C SER A 57 -6.14 -4.55 -1.54
N PHE A 58 -6.51 -3.95 -2.66
CA PHE A 58 -7.74 -3.20 -2.86
C PHE A 58 -8.45 -3.73 -4.09
N ARG A 59 -9.70 -4.18 -3.92
CA ARG A 59 -10.52 -4.62 -5.04
C ARG A 59 -11.38 -3.48 -5.56
N LEU A 60 -11.34 -3.25 -6.86
CA LEU A 60 -12.21 -2.25 -7.50
C LEU A 60 -13.69 -2.64 -7.33
N PRO A 61 -14.55 -1.71 -6.86
CA PRO A 61 -15.96 -1.99 -6.66
C PRO A 61 -16.64 -2.29 -8.00
N ASN A 62 -17.62 -3.21 -7.98
CA ASN A 62 -18.37 -3.66 -9.16
C ASN A 62 -17.53 -4.32 -10.27
N CYS A 63 -16.28 -4.67 -9.98
CA CYS A 63 -15.43 -5.35 -10.94
C CYS A 63 -15.80 -6.84 -11.05
N LYS A 64 -16.34 -7.21 -12.22
CA LYS A 64 -16.64 -8.59 -12.61
C LYS A 64 -15.38 -9.16 -13.25
N GLY A 65 -14.52 -9.76 -12.44
CA GLY A 65 -13.22 -10.27 -12.90
C GLY A 65 -13.34 -11.29 -14.02
N ARG A 66 -12.20 -11.66 -14.60
CA ARG A 66 -12.16 -12.73 -15.60
C ARG A 66 -12.66 -14.04 -14.99
N ARG A 67 -13.54 -14.73 -15.72
CA ARG A 67 -13.95 -16.10 -15.41
C ARG A 67 -12.84 -17.07 -15.71
#